data_AF-A0AA39JRP7-F1
#
_entry.id   AF-A0AA39JRP7-F1
#
_cell.length_a   1.000
_cell.length_b   1.000
_cell.length_c   1.000
_cell.angle_alpha   90.00
_cell.angle_beta   90.00
_cell.angle_gamma   90.00
#
_symmetry.space_group_name_H-M   'P 1'
#
loop_
_entity.id
_entity.type
_entity.pdbx_description
1 polymer ?
#
loop_
_entity_poly.entity_id
_entity_poly.type
_entity_poly.pdbx_seq_one_letter_code
_entity_poly.pdbx_strand_id
1 'polypeptide(L)'
;MQRSSAISLTTISLMSAIPVGQVLFAKYTPPAAAVLVLWDHCLTFDEEVADMWKCFEGHIVTKIVYIMNRYFTEVVMLYTAYGSCQCFRTPALLPIRPKFSHGRSHGQRGHCAKMFWLFIMSAIVLASISQSFIMISTYRLWDHKPNVRKMLPVVFVISVAGAFVLSVMSVLILLRTQIEVPHKVIVCAVTGVPKTLPSTMGILLVFNLLVILVSVYNALENPRGSESDVFSSLRSHSTRVYLIVSLLCVLLLITSLVAEIQIFFPTLILASALKANLTSRMHLRIERLSYTLHPVVIYAGQEE
;
A
#
# COMPACT_ATOMS: atom_id res chain seq x y z
N MET A 1 -40.65 -22.12 42.67
CA MET A 1 -40.53 -21.43 41.37
C MET A 1 -39.48 -20.32 41.55
N GLN A 2 -38.20 -20.67 41.36
CA GLN A 2 -37.07 -19.81 41.74
C GLN A 2 -35.88 -20.19 40.85
N ARG A 3 -35.68 -19.45 39.76
CA ARG A 3 -34.51 -19.56 38.89
C ARG A 3 -34.34 -18.27 38.09
N SER A 4 -33.68 -17.29 38.70
CA SER A 4 -33.07 -16.16 38.00
C SER A 4 -32.01 -15.57 38.91
N SER A 5 -30.96 -14.98 38.35
CA SER A 5 -29.79 -14.37 39.02
C SER A 5 -28.56 -15.28 39.22
N ALA A 6 -27.98 -15.81 38.15
CA ALA A 6 -26.60 -16.34 38.19
C ALA A 6 -25.84 -16.13 36.86
N ILE A 7 -26.10 -15.03 36.16
CA ILE A 7 -25.34 -14.63 34.96
C ILE A 7 -25.06 -13.13 35.05
N SER A 8 -24.12 -12.73 35.90
CA SER A 8 -23.44 -11.43 35.82
C SER A 8 -22.48 -11.34 36.99
N LEU A 9 -21.19 -11.60 36.75
CA LEU A 9 -20.06 -11.06 37.52
C LEU A 9 -18.70 -11.58 37.01
N THR A 10 -18.65 -12.67 36.23
CA THR A 10 -17.40 -13.21 35.66
C THR A 10 -16.95 -12.55 34.35
N THR A 11 -17.76 -11.68 33.74
CA THR A 11 -17.41 -10.96 32.49
C THR A 11 -16.69 -9.62 32.71
N ILE A 12 -16.44 -9.21 33.96
CA ILE A 12 -15.90 -7.86 34.26
C ILE A 12 -14.36 -7.83 34.40
N SER A 13 -13.65 -8.96 34.45
CA SER A 13 -12.19 -8.98 34.68
C SER A 13 -11.31 -9.48 33.52
N LEU A 14 -11.79 -9.41 32.28
CA LEU A 14 -10.91 -9.48 31.10
C LEU A 14 -10.88 -8.13 30.38
N MET A 15 -10.56 -7.05 31.09
CA MET A 15 -9.86 -5.93 30.45
C MET A 15 -8.49 -6.47 30.02
N SER A 16 -8.46 -7.09 28.84
CA SER A 16 -7.26 -7.48 28.11
C SER A 16 -6.29 -6.31 28.17
N ALA A 17 -5.25 -6.45 29.00
CA ALA A 17 -4.17 -5.49 29.00
C ALA A 17 -3.54 -5.57 27.61
N ILE A 18 -3.68 -4.49 26.83
CA ILE A 18 -3.08 -4.40 25.49
C ILE A 18 -1.61 -4.77 25.65
N PRO A 19 -1.12 -5.81 24.97
CA PRO A 19 0.27 -6.23 25.10
C PRO A 19 1.20 -5.08 24.76
N VAL A 20 2.18 -4.80 25.62
CA VAL A 20 3.16 -3.71 25.43
C VAL A 20 3.81 -3.79 24.03
N GLY A 21 4.02 -5.01 23.52
CA GLY A 21 4.53 -5.24 22.17
C GLY A 21 3.67 -4.64 21.06
N GLN A 22 2.33 -4.72 21.14
CA GLN A 22 1.43 -4.13 20.14
C GLN A 22 1.53 -2.60 20.13
N VAL A 23 1.63 -2.00 21.31
CA VAL A 23 1.79 -0.54 21.45
C VAL A 23 3.13 -0.08 20.87
N LEU A 24 4.23 -0.78 21.18
CA LEU A 24 5.55 -0.48 20.63
C LEU A 24 5.57 -0.66 19.11
N PHE A 25 4.95 -1.73 18.60
CA PHE A 25 4.82 -1.97 17.17
C PHE A 25 4.06 -0.84 16.47
N ALA A 26 2.90 -0.44 16.99
CA ALA A 26 2.13 0.67 16.43
C ALA A 26 2.88 2.01 16.47
N LYS A 27 3.72 2.20 17.48
CA LYS A 27 4.51 3.42 17.66
C LYS A 27 5.71 3.52 16.72
N TYR A 28 6.46 2.44 16.53
CA TYR A 28 7.74 2.47 15.81
C TYR A 28 7.64 2.08 14.33
N THR A 29 6.62 1.34 13.93
CA THR A 29 6.49 0.88 12.55
C THR A 29 6.25 2.03 11.54
N PRO A 30 5.42 3.06 11.80
CA PRO A 30 5.25 4.14 10.82
C PRO A 30 6.54 4.94 10.55
N PRO A 31 7.30 5.39 11.58
CA PRO A 31 8.62 6.00 11.34
C PRO A 31 9.60 5.07 10.62
N ALA A 32 9.63 3.78 10.99
CA ALA A 32 10.49 2.80 10.33
C ALA A 32 10.15 2.64 8.84
N ALA A 33 8.85 2.61 8.50
CA ALA A 33 8.39 2.56 7.12
C ALA A 33 8.78 3.83 6.33
N ALA A 34 8.68 5.02 6.94
CA ALA A 34 9.14 6.25 6.30
C ALA A 34 10.65 6.24 6.04
N VAL A 35 11.46 5.83 7.04
CA VAL A 35 12.91 5.67 6.87
C VAL A 35 13.23 4.66 5.77
N LEU A 36 12.49 3.55 5.68
CA LEU A 36 12.68 2.54 4.65
C LEU A 36 12.47 3.08 3.23
N VAL A 37 11.43 3.89 3.00
CA VAL A 37 11.17 4.49 1.68
C VAL A 37 12.23 5.54 1.33
N LEU A 38 12.60 6.39 2.29
CA LEU A 38 13.65 7.40 2.09
C LEU A 38 15.03 6.78 1.85
N TRP A 39 15.37 5.72 2.60
CA TRP A 39 16.61 5.00 2.42
C TRP A 39 16.69 4.39 1.02
N ASP A 40 15.60 3.76 0.57
CA ASP A 40 15.51 3.23 -0.78
C ASP A 40 15.61 4.33 -1.85
N HIS A 41 15.14 5.55 -1.55
CA HIS A 41 15.20 6.69 -2.46
C HIS A 41 16.66 7.09 -2.67
N CYS A 42 17.39 7.30 -1.58
CA CYS A 42 18.81 7.63 -1.64
C CYS A 42 19.63 6.57 -2.39
N LEU A 43 19.28 5.29 -2.24
CA LEU A 43 19.97 4.19 -2.94
C LEU A 43 19.66 4.08 -4.42
N THR A 44 18.55 4.65 -4.90
CA THR A 44 18.10 4.54 -6.31
C THR A 44 18.07 5.88 -7.02
N PHE A 45 18.50 6.96 -6.37
CA PHE A 45 18.41 8.32 -6.89
C PHE A 45 19.34 8.55 -8.09
N ASP A 46 20.54 7.98 -8.07
CA ASP A 46 21.49 8.03 -9.18
C ASP A 46 20.92 7.33 -10.43
N GLU A 47 20.36 6.14 -10.23
CA GLU A 47 19.65 5.38 -11.27
C GLU A 47 18.43 6.16 -11.79
N GLU A 48 17.67 6.80 -10.90
CA GLU A 48 16.52 7.62 -11.26
C GLU A 48 16.94 8.83 -12.12
N VAL A 49 17.96 9.58 -11.72
CA VAL A 49 18.49 10.72 -12.49
C VAL A 49 18.96 10.29 -13.87
N ALA A 50 19.66 9.16 -13.96
CA ALA A 50 20.15 8.64 -15.22
C ALA A 50 19.02 8.14 -16.15
N ASP A 51 18.10 7.33 -15.62
CA ASP A 51 17.12 6.58 -16.41
C ASP A 51 15.81 7.38 -16.63
N MET A 52 15.36 8.16 -15.65
CA MET A 52 14.06 8.87 -15.70
C MET A 52 14.18 10.32 -16.17
N TRP A 53 15.23 11.02 -15.77
CA TRP A 53 15.31 12.48 -15.96
C TRP A 53 16.10 12.90 -17.20
N LYS A 54 16.97 12.03 -17.73
CA LYS A 54 17.89 12.38 -18.83
C LYS A 54 17.21 12.55 -20.20
N CYS A 55 16.15 11.80 -20.50
CA CYS A 55 15.47 11.87 -21.81
C CYS A 55 13.96 12.01 -21.63
N PHE A 56 13.35 13.12 -22.05
CA PHE A 56 11.91 13.37 -21.93
C PHE A 56 11.07 12.86 -23.12
N GLU A 57 11.70 12.32 -24.15
CA GLU A 57 11.01 11.90 -25.37
C GLU A 57 10.32 10.54 -25.18
N GLY A 58 8.99 10.49 -25.40
CA GLY A 58 8.23 9.26 -25.66
C GLY A 58 7.49 8.57 -24.50
N HIS A 59 7.91 8.75 -23.23
CA HIS A 59 7.40 7.93 -22.11
C HIS A 59 6.72 8.72 -20.97
N ILE A 60 5.91 9.73 -21.30
CA ILE A 60 5.30 10.63 -20.30
C ILE A 60 4.42 9.86 -19.28
N VAL A 61 3.62 8.89 -19.74
CA VAL A 61 2.67 8.17 -18.86
C VAL A 61 3.40 7.32 -17.82
N THR A 62 4.44 6.58 -18.20
CA THR A 62 5.20 5.73 -17.26
C THR A 62 5.95 6.59 -16.25
N LYS A 63 6.48 7.76 -16.67
CA LYS A 63 7.05 8.77 -15.77
C LYS A 63 6.05 9.32 -14.76
N ILE A 64 4.84 9.68 -15.20
CA ILE A 64 3.79 10.16 -14.29
C ILE A 64 3.44 9.07 -13.28
N VAL A 65 3.23 7.83 -13.73
CA VAL A 65 2.93 6.68 -12.85
C VAL A 65 4.04 6.45 -11.84
N TYR A 66 5.30 6.56 -12.26
CA TYR A 66 6.46 6.45 -11.37
C TYR A 66 6.50 7.54 -10.31
N ILE A 67 6.39 8.81 -10.72
CA ILE A 67 6.45 9.95 -9.81
C ILE A 67 5.31 9.84 -8.79
N MET A 68 4.11 9.50 -9.27
CA MET A 68 2.94 9.25 -8.44
C MET A 68 3.09 8.03 -7.54
N ASN A 69 3.83 6.99 -7.92
CA ASN A 69 4.07 5.85 -7.04
C ASN A 69 5.14 6.17 -5.98
N ARG A 70 6.24 6.81 -6.39
CA ARG A 70 7.42 7.08 -5.57
C ARG A 70 7.18 8.23 -4.59
N TYR A 71 7.06 9.45 -5.11
CA TYR A 71 7.02 10.68 -4.32
C TYR A 71 5.74 10.79 -3.51
N PHE A 72 4.60 10.36 -4.07
CA PHE A 72 3.36 10.33 -3.29
C PHE A 72 3.46 9.38 -2.10
N THR A 73 4.09 8.20 -2.26
CA THR A 73 4.32 7.28 -1.13
C THR A 73 5.21 7.94 -0.09
N GLU A 74 6.31 8.57 -0.48
CA GLU A 74 7.22 9.26 0.44
C GLU A 74 6.50 10.32 1.26
N VAL A 75 5.70 11.17 0.61
CA VAL A 75 4.89 12.20 1.28
C VAL A 75 3.88 11.57 2.23
N VAL A 76 3.16 10.53 1.81
CA VAL A 76 2.15 9.83 2.63
C VAL A 76 2.80 9.17 3.84
N MET A 77 3.96 8.51 3.68
CA MET A 77 4.68 7.84 4.76
C MET A 77 5.25 8.85 5.75
N LEU A 78 5.83 9.96 5.27
CA LEU A 78 6.30 11.05 6.12
C LEU A 78 5.17 11.70 6.91
N TYR A 79 4.06 11.99 6.25
CA TYR A 79 2.88 12.55 6.91
C TYR A 79 2.32 11.60 7.97
N THR A 80 2.24 10.31 7.66
CA THR A 80 1.75 9.27 8.58
C THR A 80 2.69 9.10 9.78
N ALA A 81 4.01 9.10 9.55
CA ALA A 81 5.01 9.07 10.61
C ALA A 81 4.90 10.30 11.51
N TYR A 82 4.80 11.50 10.94
CA TYR A 82 4.60 12.75 11.68
C TYR A 82 3.32 12.71 12.54
N GLY A 83 2.19 12.32 11.93
CA GLY A 83 0.91 12.20 12.62
C GLY A 83 0.94 11.18 13.75
N SER A 84 1.59 10.03 13.53
CA SER A 84 1.75 9.00 14.56
C SER A 84 2.59 9.50 15.74
N CYS A 85 3.73 10.15 15.48
CA CYS A 85 4.59 10.72 16.51
C CYS A 85 3.88 11.80 17.34
N GLN A 86 3.04 12.63 16.70
CA GLN A 86 2.29 13.68 17.39
C GLN A 86 1.24 13.09 18.34
N CYS A 87 0.58 11.99 17.96
CA CYS A 87 -0.34 11.28 18.85
C CYS A 87 0.33 10.73 20.12
N PHE A 88 1.63 10.36 20.06
CA PHE A 88 2.37 9.83 21.21
C PHE A 88 3.10 10.90 22.06
N ARG A 89 3.26 12.13 21.56
CA ARG A 89 3.88 13.24 22.30
C ARG A 89 2.90 13.82 23.33
N THR A 90 2.64 13.10 24.40
CA THR A 90 2.16 13.72 25.64
C THR A 90 3.32 14.32 26.44
N PRO A 91 3.10 15.48 27.10
CA PRO A 91 4.12 16.20 27.86
C PRO A 91 4.35 15.51 29.22
N ALA A 92 5.04 14.38 29.23
CA ALA A 92 5.35 13.66 30.47
C ALA A 92 6.56 14.23 31.24
N LEU A 93 7.19 15.31 30.76
CA LEU A 93 8.42 15.86 31.37
C LEU A 93 8.36 17.34 31.73
N LEU A 94 7.21 18.00 31.63
CA LEU A 94 7.03 19.31 32.27
C LEU A 94 6.28 19.12 33.59
N PRO A 95 6.92 19.41 34.74
CA PRO A 95 6.30 19.22 36.04
C PRO A 95 5.12 20.18 36.19
N ILE A 96 3.95 19.59 36.40
CA ILE A 96 2.91 20.06 37.33
C ILE A 96 2.58 21.56 37.20
N ARG A 97 1.76 21.91 36.19
CA ARG A 97 0.70 22.91 36.44
C ARG A 97 -0.65 22.26 36.21
N PRO A 98 -1.44 22.02 37.26
CA PRO A 98 -2.79 21.48 37.15
C PRO A 98 -3.71 22.60 36.66
N LYS A 99 -3.69 22.89 35.35
CA LYS A 99 -4.79 23.64 34.72
C LYS A 99 -5.85 22.64 34.31
N PHE A 100 -6.85 22.52 35.17
CA PHE A 100 -8.20 22.04 34.89
C PHE A 100 -8.61 22.46 33.47
N SER A 101 -8.51 21.54 32.51
CA SER A 101 -8.79 21.78 31.09
C SER A 101 -9.97 20.92 30.69
N HIS A 102 -11.17 21.25 31.17
CA HIS A 102 -12.43 20.60 30.82
C HIS A 102 -12.87 20.80 29.35
N GLY A 103 -12.01 21.38 28.48
CA GLY A 103 -12.32 21.67 27.08
C GLY A 103 -11.41 21.04 26.02
N ARG A 104 -10.45 20.17 26.38
CA ARG A 104 -9.40 19.72 25.44
C ARG A 104 -9.69 18.38 24.72
N SER A 105 -10.80 17.71 25.03
CA SER A 105 -11.12 16.38 24.46
C SER A 105 -11.57 16.44 22.98
N HIS A 106 -12.17 17.55 22.53
CA HIS A 106 -12.78 17.60 21.20
C HIS A 106 -11.76 17.71 20.04
N GLY A 107 -10.59 18.30 20.27
CA GLY A 107 -9.58 18.50 19.22
C GLY A 107 -8.84 17.23 18.80
N GLN A 108 -8.50 16.36 19.77
CA GLN A 108 -7.64 15.19 19.52
C GLN A 108 -8.36 14.11 18.67
N ARG A 109 -9.68 13.97 18.82
CA ARG A 109 -10.51 13.06 18.03
C ARG A 109 -10.46 13.38 16.53
N GLY A 110 -10.48 14.68 16.18
CA GLY A 110 -10.44 15.14 14.79
C GLY A 110 -9.13 14.83 14.08
N HIS A 111 -7.99 14.96 14.78
CA HIS A 111 -6.67 14.66 14.20
C HIS A 111 -6.53 13.20 13.82
N CYS A 112 -6.99 12.28 14.66
CA CYS A 112 -6.82 10.87 14.40
C CYS A 112 -7.72 10.35 13.29
N ALA A 113 -8.99 10.77 13.34
CA ALA A 113 -9.95 10.55 12.25
C ALA A 113 -9.38 10.99 10.90
N LYS A 114 -8.82 12.21 10.84
CA LYS A 114 -8.22 12.77 9.62
C LYS A 114 -7.01 11.96 9.15
N MET A 115 -6.15 11.52 10.08
CA MET A 115 -4.96 10.72 9.76
C MET A 115 -5.32 9.34 9.20
N PHE A 116 -6.26 8.62 9.85
CA PHE A 116 -6.76 7.34 9.33
C PHE A 116 -7.43 7.50 7.96
N TRP A 117 -8.27 8.53 7.78
CA TRP A 117 -8.91 8.82 6.50
C TRP A 117 -7.88 9.08 5.41
N LEU A 118 -6.93 9.99 5.65
CA LEU A 118 -5.89 10.31 4.68
C LEU A 118 -5.07 9.08 4.30
N PHE A 119 -4.65 8.29 5.29
CA PHE A 119 -3.81 7.13 5.03
C PHE A 119 -4.56 6.03 4.27
N ILE A 120 -5.77 5.66 4.69
CA ILE A 120 -6.55 4.59 4.04
C ILE A 120 -6.86 4.97 2.58
N MET A 121 -7.27 6.22 2.33
CA MET A 121 -7.52 6.70 0.96
C MET A 121 -6.25 6.71 0.13
N SER A 122 -5.13 7.17 0.69
CA SER A 122 -3.84 7.17 0.00
C SER A 122 -3.34 5.76 -0.30
N ALA A 123 -3.55 4.81 0.61
CA ALA A 123 -3.16 3.41 0.42
C ALA A 123 -3.92 2.76 -0.75
N ILE A 124 -5.20 3.10 -0.94
CA ILE A 124 -5.98 2.65 -2.11
C ILE A 124 -5.44 3.27 -3.39
N VAL A 125 -5.19 4.58 -3.41
CA VAL A 125 -4.60 5.26 -4.57
C VAL A 125 -3.26 4.63 -4.94
N LEU A 126 -2.38 4.41 -3.96
CA LEU A 126 -1.10 3.74 -4.17
C LEU A 126 -1.28 2.31 -4.70
N ALA A 127 -2.20 1.53 -4.12
CA ALA A 127 -2.50 0.20 -4.61
C ALA A 127 -2.99 0.22 -6.08
N SER A 128 -3.85 1.17 -6.44
CA SER A 128 -4.34 1.35 -7.81
C SER A 128 -3.22 1.76 -8.79
N ILE A 129 -2.31 2.64 -8.37
CA ILE A 129 -1.15 3.05 -9.18
C ILE A 129 -0.24 1.83 -9.41
N SER A 130 0.11 1.10 -8.34
CA SER A 130 0.95 -0.10 -8.46
C SER A 130 0.27 -1.16 -9.35
N GLN A 131 -1.04 -1.37 -9.22
CA GLN A 131 -1.80 -2.29 -10.07
C GLN A 131 -1.87 -1.84 -11.54
N SER A 132 -2.02 -0.54 -11.79
CA SER A 132 -1.97 0.03 -13.14
C SER A 132 -0.63 -0.25 -13.79
N PHE A 133 0.45 -0.10 -13.03
CA PHE A 133 1.80 -0.38 -13.51
C PHE A 133 1.99 -1.85 -13.89
N ILE A 134 1.61 -2.77 -12.98
CA ILE A 134 1.65 -4.21 -13.24
C ILE A 134 0.82 -4.52 -14.50
N MET A 135 -0.37 -3.94 -14.63
CA MET A 135 -1.20 -4.10 -15.83
C MET A 135 -0.50 -3.62 -17.10
N ILE A 136 0.12 -2.42 -17.11
CA ILE A 136 0.84 -1.88 -18.28
C ILE A 136 2.01 -2.78 -18.67
N SER A 137 2.77 -3.27 -17.69
CA SER A 137 3.90 -4.17 -17.97
C SER A 137 3.46 -5.52 -18.52
N THR A 138 2.34 -6.09 -18.03
CA THR A 138 1.71 -7.28 -18.61
C THR A 138 1.16 -6.99 -20.00
N TYR A 139 0.62 -5.80 -20.25
CA TYR A 139 0.09 -5.37 -21.54
C TYR A 139 1.19 -5.33 -22.61
N ARG A 140 2.37 -4.75 -22.30
CA ARG A 140 3.52 -4.74 -23.22
C ARG A 140 4.00 -6.15 -23.58
N LEU A 141 3.81 -7.12 -22.69
CA LEU A 141 4.17 -8.52 -22.92
C LEU A 141 3.12 -9.28 -23.75
N TRP A 142 1.92 -8.72 -23.93
CA TRP A 142 0.77 -9.39 -24.54
C TRP A 142 0.32 -8.69 -25.83
N ASP A 143 1.19 -8.63 -26.83
CA ASP A 143 0.86 -7.94 -28.09
C ASP A 143 -0.07 -8.76 -29.00
N HIS A 144 -0.07 -10.09 -28.87
CA HIS A 144 -0.65 -10.97 -29.89
C HIS A 144 -2.16 -11.28 -29.76
N LYS A 145 -2.81 -11.06 -28.60
CA LYS A 145 -4.27 -11.33 -28.46
C LYS A 145 -5.09 -10.11 -28.06
N PRO A 146 -5.96 -9.58 -28.94
CA PRO A 146 -6.74 -8.37 -28.67
C PRO A 146 -7.80 -8.56 -27.57
N ASN A 147 -8.26 -9.79 -27.33
CA ASN A 147 -9.30 -10.08 -26.33
C ASN A 147 -8.80 -9.85 -24.89
N VAL A 148 -7.62 -10.39 -24.56
CA VAL A 148 -7.03 -10.26 -23.20
C VAL A 148 -6.76 -8.79 -22.91
N ARG A 149 -6.25 -8.05 -23.89
CA ARG A 149 -5.92 -6.63 -23.72
C ARG A 149 -7.15 -5.72 -23.59
N LYS A 150 -8.32 -6.14 -24.08
CA LYS A 150 -9.60 -5.46 -23.81
C LYS A 150 -10.20 -5.86 -22.46
N MET A 151 -10.08 -7.13 -22.06
CA MET A 151 -10.66 -7.64 -20.80
C MET A 151 -9.95 -7.07 -19.57
N LEU A 152 -8.62 -7.03 -19.58
CA LEU A 152 -7.81 -6.63 -18.42
C LEU A 152 -8.12 -5.22 -17.88
N PRO A 153 -8.20 -4.15 -18.71
CA PRO A 153 -8.55 -2.82 -18.21
C PRO A 153 -9.98 -2.74 -17.68
N VAL A 154 -10.93 -3.49 -18.25
CA VAL A 154 -12.32 -3.54 -17.76
C VAL A 154 -12.35 -4.12 -16.34
N VAL A 155 -11.68 -5.26 -16.12
CA VAL A 155 -11.58 -5.87 -14.79
C VAL A 155 -10.86 -4.94 -13.81
N PHE A 156 -9.78 -4.28 -14.25
CA PHE A 156 -9.05 -3.30 -13.43
C PHE A 156 -9.95 -2.16 -12.96
N VAL A 157 -10.71 -1.52 -13.85
CA VAL A 157 -11.62 -0.42 -13.50
C VAL A 157 -12.68 -0.87 -12.51
N ILE A 158 -13.28 -2.05 -12.72
CA ILE A 158 -14.28 -2.62 -11.80
C ILE A 158 -13.67 -2.88 -10.42
N SER A 159 -12.48 -3.50 -10.36
CA SER A 159 -11.79 -3.79 -9.11
C SER A 159 -11.41 -2.52 -8.35
N VAL A 160 -10.87 -1.50 -9.04
CA VAL A 160 -10.48 -0.22 -8.41
C VAL A 160 -11.71 0.53 -7.92
N ALA A 161 -12.77 0.62 -8.72
CA ALA A 161 -14.01 1.27 -8.30
C ALA A 161 -14.63 0.58 -7.07
N GLY A 162 -14.69 -0.76 -7.07
CA GLY A 162 -15.17 -1.53 -5.93
C GLY A 162 -14.32 -1.32 -4.67
N ALA A 163 -13.00 -1.37 -4.80
CA ALA A 163 -12.07 -1.12 -3.70
C ALA A 163 -12.19 0.32 -3.15
N PHE A 164 -12.36 1.31 -4.02
CA PHE A 164 -12.56 2.70 -3.63
C PHE A 164 -13.85 2.90 -2.84
N VAL A 165 -14.99 2.38 -3.34
CA VAL A 165 -16.28 2.45 -2.64
C VAL A 165 -16.21 1.77 -1.28
N LEU A 166 -15.66 0.56 -1.20
CA LEU A 166 -15.52 -0.15 0.07
C LEU A 166 -14.57 0.56 1.04
N SER A 167 -13.53 1.21 0.54
CA SER A 167 -12.62 2.02 1.36
C SER A 167 -13.31 3.25 1.94
N VAL A 168 -14.05 4.01 1.13
CA VAL A 168 -14.86 5.14 1.61
C VAL A 168 -15.84 4.69 2.68
N MET A 169 -16.56 3.57 2.44
CA MET A 169 -17.45 2.98 3.44
C MET A 169 -16.70 2.57 4.71
N SER A 170 -15.52 1.97 4.59
CA SER A 170 -14.66 1.60 5.73
C SER A 170 -14.33 2.81 6.60
N VAL A 171 -13.96 3.93 5.98
CA VAL A 171 -13.63 5.13 6.74
C VAL A 171 -14.88 5.77 7.34
N LEU A 172 -16.00 5.84 6.63
CA LEU A 172 -17.25 6.36 7.19
C LEU A 172 -17.71 5.54 8.40
N ILE A 173 -17.58 4.20 8.34
CA ILE A 173 -17.84 3.33 9.49
C ILE A 173 -16.88 3.66 10.63
N LEU A 174 -15.57 3.77 10.35
CA LEU A 174 -14.54 4.10 11.34
C LEU A 174 -14.79 5.44 12.04
N LEU A 175 -15.24 6.45 11.29
CA LEU A 175 -15.59 7.77 11.82
C LEU A 175 -16.87 7.73 12.66
N ARG A 176 -17.83 6.87 12.30
CA ARG A 176 -19.12 6.74 13.00
C ARG A 176 -19.02 5.94 14.30
N THR A 177 -18.18 4.91 14.35
CA THR A 177 -18.09 3.97 15.49
C THR A 177 -17.43 4.58 16.73
N GLN A 178 -17.51 5.90 16.94
CA GLN A 178 -17.04 6.68 18.09
C GLN A 178 -15.78 6.09 18.73
N ILE A 179 -14.61 6.68 18.42
CA ILE A 179 -13.37 6.42 19.17
C ILE A 179 -13.64 6.74 20.65
N GLU A 180 -14.04 5.72 21.41
CA GLU A 180 -14.06 5.75 22.87
C GLU A 180 -12.59 5.80 23.25
N VAL A 181 -12.12 7.00 23.62
CA VAL A 181 -10.76 7.18 24.10
C VAL A 181 -10.78 6.78 25.56
N PRO A 182 -10.29 5.58 25.95
CA PRO A 182 -10.14 5.27 27.36
C PRO A 182 -9.24 6.33 27.98
N HIS A 183 -9.72 7.02 29.02
CA HIS A 183 -9.04 8.18 29.64
C HIS A 183 -7.61 7.91 30.12
N LYS A 184 -7.16 6.64 30.13
CA LYS A 184 -5.83 6.23 30.57
C LYS A 184 -4.83 5.95 29.44
N VAL A 185 -5.24 5.88 28.16
CA VAL A 185 -4.34 5.53 27.06
C VAL A 185 -4.37 6.61 25.98
N ILE A 186 -3.24 7.30 25.80
CA ILE A 186 -3.05 8.34 24.78
C ILE A 186 -2.67 7.69 23.45
N VAL A 187 -3.52 6.79 22.98
CA VAL A 187 -3.39 6.18 21.65
C VAL A 187 -4.77 6.21 21.04
N CYS A 188 -4.85 6.47 19.74
CA CYS A 188 -6.09 6.28 19.01
C CYS A 188 -6.42 4.80 18.94
N ALA A 189 -7.09 4.29 19.96
CA ALA A 189 -7.59 2.94 19.96
C ALA A 189 -8.94 2.94 19.22
N VAL A 190 -8.94 2.39 18.01
CA VAL A 190 -10.19 1.94 17.39
C VAL A 190 -10.39 0.49 17.84
N THR A 191 -11.59 0.16 18.32
CA THR A 191 -11.87 -1.13 18.96
C THR A 191 -12.03 -2.29 17.97
N GLY A 192 -12.03 -2.05 16.65
CA GLY A 192 -12.12 -3.12 15.66
C GLY A 192 -11.79 -2.68 14.24
N VAL A 193 -11.40 -3.66 13.42
CA VAL A 193 -11.23 -3.49 11.97
C VAL A 193 -12.62 -3.52 11.32
N PRO A 194 -13.01 -2.49 10.53
CA PRO A 194 -14.29 -2.53 9.83
C PRO A 194 -14.35 -3.72 8.85
N LYS A 195 -15.48 -4.42 8.84
CA LYS A 195 -15.72 -5.63 8.01
C LYS A 195 -15.52 -5.41 6.51
N THR A 196 -15.55 -4.17 6.06
CA THR A 196 -15.33 -3.75 4.67
C THR A 196 -13.85 -3.78 4.25
N LEU A 197 -12.89 -3.70 5.18
CA LEU A 197 -11.45 -3.74 4.87
C LEU A 197 -11.00 -5.11 4.33
N PRO A 198 -11.36 -6.26 4.94
CA PRO A 198 -11.08 -7.57 4.36
C PRO A 198 -11.63 -7.72 2.95
N SER A 199 -12.86 -7.26 2.69
CA SER A 199 -13.45 -7.27 1.35
C SER A 199 -12.65 -6.43 0.37
N THR A 200 -12.18 -5.24 0.79
CA THR A 200 -11.32 -4.37 -0.03
C THR A 200 -10.00 -5.06 -0.39
N MET A 201 -9.33 -5.67 0.60
CA MET A 201 -8.08 -6.42 0.38
C MET A 201 -8.31 -7.65 -0.50
N GLY A 202 -9.45 -8.32 -0.34
CA GLY A 202 -9.86 -9.45 -1.19
C GLY A 202 -10.00 -9.06 -2.66
N ILE A 203 -10.68 -7.95 -2.97
CA ILE A 203 -10.83 -7.45 -4.35
C ILE A 203 -9.45 -7.16 -4.97
N LEU A 204 -8.58 -6.46 -4.23
CA LEU A 204 -7.23 -6.14 -4.70
C LEU A 204 -6.39 -7.41 -4.92
N LEU A 205 -6.52 -8.41 -4.05
CA LEU A 205 -5.82 -9.68 -4.17
C LEU A 205 -6.31 -10.48 -5.39
N VAL A 206 -7.63 -10.57 -5.61
CA VAL A 206 -8.21 -11.28 -6.77
C VAL A 206 -7.67 -10.69 -8.08
N PHE A 207 -7.60 -9.35 -8.17
CA PHE A 207 -6.99 -8.71 -9.34
C PHE A 207 -5.51 -9.09 -9.51
N ASN A 208 -4.72 -9.06 -8.43
CA ASN A 208 -3.31 -9.45 -8.49
C ASN A 208 -3.13 -10.91 -8.91
N LEU A 209 -3.96 -11.83 -8.40
CA LEU A 209 -3.96 -13.23 -8.80
C LEU A 209 -4.30 -13.40 -10.28
N LEU A 210 -5.30 -12.65 -10.78
CA LEU A 210 -5.65 -12.66 -12.20
C LEU A 210 -4.47 -12.24 -13.07
N VAL A 211 -3.76 -11.16 -12.70
CA VAL A 211 -2.59 -10.72 -13.48
C VAL A 211 -1.45 -11.74 -13.44
N ILE A 212 -1.22 -12.38 -12.29
CA ILE A 212 -0.24 -13.48 -12.18
C ILE A 212 -0.65 -14.65 -13.07
N LEU A 213 -1.91 -15.07 -13.03
CA LEU A 213 -2.44 -16.16 -13.87
C LEU A 213 -2.29 -15.85 -15.36
N VAL A 214 -2.64 -14.64 -15.79
CA VAL A 214 -2.43 -14.18 -17.18
C VAL A 214 -0.94 -14.20 -17.53
N SER A 215 -0.07 -13.75 -16.63
CA SER A 215 1.38 -13.73 -16.87
C SER A 215 1.98 -15.13 -16.99
N VAL A 216 1.52 -16.08 -16.16
CA VAL A 216 1.92 -17.49 -16.21
C VAL A 216 1.37 -18.16 -17.47
N TYR A 217 0.10 -17.92 -17.80
CA TYR A 217 -0.51 -18.43 -19.03
C TYR A 217 0.27 -17.94 -20.28
N ASN A 218 0.72 -16.68 -20.30
CA ASN A 218 1.60 -16.17 -21.36
C ASN A 218 2.92 -16.94 -21.46
N ALA A 219 3.48 -17.29 -20.31
CA ALA A 219 4.76 -17.99 -20.24
C ALA A 219 4.65 -19.43 -20.73
N LEU A 220 3.48 -20.07 -20.52
CA LEU A 220 3.19 -21.42 -20.98
C LEU A 220 2.80 -21.46 -22.47
N GLU A 221 2.07 -20.46 -22.97
CA GLU A 221 1.61 -20.40 -24.35
C GLU A 221 2.70 -20.03 -25.35
N ASN A 222 3.72 -19.27 -24.92
CA ASN A 222 4.87 -18.92 -25.75
C ASN A 222 6.16 -19.64 -25.31
N PRO A 223 6.24 -20.98 -25.40
CA PRO A 223 7.46 -21.71 -25.10
C PRO A 223 8.43 -21.58 -26.28
N ARG A 224 9.28 -20.55 -26.25
CA ARG A 224 10.56 -20.47 -26.99
C ARG A 224 10.50 -20.54 -28.53
N GLY A 225 10.77 -19.39 -29.16
CA GLY A 225 11.40 -19.28 -30.47
C GLY A 225 12.37 -18.11 -30.49
N SER A 226 13.66 -18.39 -30.23
CA SER A 226 14.88 -17.61 -30.56
C SER A 226 15.07 -16.12 -30.20
N GLU A 227 14.08 -15.32 -29.80
CA GLU A 227 14.33 -13.87 -29.61
C GLU A 227 14.53 -13.44 -28.14
N SER A 228 15.81 -13.56 -27.73
CA SER A 228 16.52 -12.89 -26.63
C SER A 228 16.42 -13.47 -25.21
N ASP A 229 17.59 -13.89 -24.71
CA ASP A 229 17.83 -14.23 -23.29
C ASP A 229 17.45 -13.09 -22.34
N VAL A 230 17.48 -11.85 -22.83
CA VAL A 230 17.14 -10.63 -22.09
C VAL A 230 15.68 -10.63 -21.62
N PHE A 231 14.71 -10.95 -22.48
CA PHE A 231 13.30 -11.02 -22.09
C PHE A 231 13.02 -12.15 -21.11
N SER A 232 13.73 -13.27 -21.22
CA SER A 232 13.59 -14.39 -20.29
C SER A 232 14.03 -14.02 -18.87
N SER A 233 15.15 -13.29 -18.76
CA SER A 233 15.64 -12.78 -17.48
C SER A 233 14.68 -11.74 -16.89
N LEU A 234 14.19 -10.80 -17.72
CA LEU A 234 13.22 -9.79 -17.29
C LEU A 234 11.93 -10.42 -16.77
N ARG A 235 11.40 -11.42 -17.49
CA ARG A 235 10.18 -12.15 -17.10
C ARG A 235 10.37 -12.87 -15.76
N SER A 236 11.51 -13.54 -15.56
CA SER A 236 11.82 -14.23 -14.30
C SER A 236 11.85 -13.26 -13.10
N HIS A 237 12.50 -12.11 -13.27
CA HIS A 237 12.57 -11.10 -12.21
C HIS A 237 11.21 -10.44 -11.93
N SER A 238 10.45 -10.12 -12.98
CA SER A 238 9.12 -9.52 -12.88
C SER A 238 8.15 -10.44 -12.14
N THR A 239 8.16 -11.74 -12.47
CA THR A 239 7.33 -12.76 -11.80
C THR A 239 7.64 -12.86 -10.30
N ARG A 240 8.92 -12.79 -9.91
CA ARG A 240 9.31 -12.80 -8.49
C ARG A 240 8.75 -11.59 -7.74
N VAL A 241 8.83 -10.39 -8.33
CA VAL A 241 8.29 -9.17 -7.73
C VAL A 241 6.77 -9.26 -7.59
N TYR A 242 6.04 -9.72 -8.61
CA TYR A 242 4.59 -9.92 -8.52
C TYR A 242 4.18 -10.92 -7.46
N LEU A 243 4.94 -12.01 -7.33
CA LEU A 243 4.72 -13.00 -6.29
C LEU A 243 4.90 -12.39 -4.89
N ILE A 244 5.98 -11.62 -4.68
CA ILE A 244 6.20 -10.93 -3.39
C ILE A 244 5.07 -9.93 -3.10
N VAL A 245 4.66 -9.13 -4.08
CA VAL A 245 3.55 -8.17 -3.94
C VAL A 245 2.23 -8.89 -3.62
N SER A 246 1.99 -10.05 -4.23
CA SER A 246 0.82 -10.89 -3.94
C SER A 246 0.87 -11.46 -2.53
N LEU A 247 2.01 -11.97 -2.09
CA LEU A 247 2.21 -12.45 -0.71
C LEU A 247 1.99 -11.33 0.31
N LEU A 248 2.46 -10.12 0.05
CA LEU A 248 2.17 -8.95 0.89
C LEU A 248 0.66 -8.66 0.94
N CYS A 249 -0.07 -8.82 -0.17
CA CYS A 249 -1.53 -8.65 -0.17
C CYS A 249 -2.26 -9.76 0.60
N VAL A 250 -1.78 -11.01 0.52
CA VAL A 250 -2.30 -12.12 1.33
C VAL A 250 -2.08 -11.85 2.82
N LEU A 251 -0.89 -11.37 3.20
CA LEU A 251 -0.58 -10.99 4.58
C LEU A 251 -1.54 -9.89 5.08
N LEU A 252 -1.81 -8.87 4.26
CA LEU A 252 -2.77 -7.82 4.58
C LEU A 252 -4.20 -8.34 4.71
N LEU A 253 -4.60 -9.29 3.86
CA LEU A 253 -5.91 -9.92 3.97
C LEU A 253 -6.02 -10.73 5.28
N ILE A 254 -5.05 -11.58 5.59
CA ILE A 254 -5.04 -12.39 6.82
C ILE A 254 -5.06 -11.50 8.06
N THR A 255 -4.21 -10.46 8.10
CA THR A 255 -4.18 -9.52 9.23
C THR A 255 -5.46 -8.71 9.33
N SER A 256 -6.12 -8.36 8.23
CA SER A 256 -7.43 -7.69 8.29
C SER A 256 -8.55 -8.55 8.86
N LEU A 257 -8.44 -9.88 8.74
CA LEU A 257 -9.44 -10.83 9.21
C LEU A 257 -9.24 -11.18 10.69
N VAL A 258 -7.99 -11.34 11.12
CA VAL A 258 -7.66 -11.93 12.42
C VAL A 258 -7.14 -10.90 13.41
N ALA A 259 -6.46 -9.85 12.94
CA ALA A 259 -5.74 -8.94 13.82
C ALA A 259 -6.58 -7.73 14.24
N GLU A 260 -6.23 -7.18 15.40
CA GLU A 260 -6.74 -5.89 15.85
C GLU A 260 -6.20 -4.74 14.99
N ILE A 261 -6.89 -3.59 15.01
CA ILE A 261 -6.48 -2.41 14.23
C ILE A 261 -5.04 -1.98 14.55
N GLN A 262 -4.60 -2.18 15.80
CA GLN A 262 -3.27 -1.78 16.29
C GLN A 262 -2.15 -2.57 15.62
N ILE A 263 -2.44 -3.78 15.15
CA ILE A 263 -1.50 -4.63 14.40
C ILE A 263 -1.73 -4.44 12.90
N PHE A 264 -2.98 -4.42 12.45
CA PHE A 264 -3.33 -4.29 11.04
C PHE A 264 -2.81 -2.98 10.43
N PHE A 265 -3.04 -1.84 11.09
CA PHE A 265 -2.72 -0.53 10.52
C PHE A 265 -1.21 -0.32 10.32
N PRO A 266 -0.32 -0.61 11.29
CA PRO A 266 1.12 -0.51 11.04
C PRO A 266 1.62 -1.55 10.04
N THR A 267 1.03 -2.76 10.01
CA THR A 267 1.33 -3.76 8.97
C THR A 267 0.96 -3.24 7.58
N LEU A 268 -0.18 -2.57 7.46
CA LEU A 268 -0.62 -1.92 6.22
C LEU A 268 0.34 -0.80 5.78
N ILE A 269 0.83 0.02 6.72
CA ILE A 269 1.85 1.05 6.46
C ILE A 269 3.13 0.41 5.90
N LEU A 270 3.66 -0.59 6.62
CA LEU A 270 4.91 -1.25 6.23
C LEU A 270 4.78 -1.98 4.89
N ALA A 271 3.68 -2.72 4.68
CA ALA A 271 3.43 -3.41 3.42
C ALA A 271 3.25 -2.44 2.25
N SER A 272 2.59 -1.30 2.47
CA SER A 272 2.44 -0.25 1.45
C SER A 272 3.80 0.35 1.07
N ALA A 273 4.67 0.62 2.05
CA ALA A 273 6.04 1.08 1.80
C ALA A 273 6.87 0.06 1.01
N LEU A 274 6.83 -1.22 1.41
CA LEU A 274 7.52 -2.30 0.70
C LEU A 274 7.03 -2.47 -0.73
N LYS A 275 5.70 -2.45 -0.94
CA LYS A 275 5.10 -2.53 -2.28
C LYS A 275 5.57 -1.37 -3.16
N ALA A 276 5.53 -0.15 -2.65
CA ALA A 276 5.97 1.03 -3.41
C ALA A 276 7.45 0.93 -3.81
N ASN A 277 8.34 0.56 -2.89
CA ASN A 277 9.77 0.39 -3.20
C ASN A 277 10.01 -0.72 -4.25
N LEU A 278 9.36 -1.87 -4.10
CA LEU A 278 9.45 -2.97 -5.06
C LEU A 278 8.98 -2.55 -6.46
N THR A 279 7.84 -1.86 -6.53
CA THR A 279 7.28 -1.34 -7.78
C THR A 279 8.20 -0.28 -8.41
N SER A 280 8.75 0.65 -7.62
CA SER A 280 9.67 1.68 -8.12
C SER A 280 10.96 1.09 -8.67
N ARG A 281 11.58 0.12 -7.98
CA ARG A 281 12.77 -0.59 -8.48
C ARG A 281 12.48 -1.38 -9.75
N MET A 282 11.32 -2.01 -9.82
CA MET A 282 10.88 -2.71 -11.01
C MET A 282 10.72 -1.74 -12.19
N HIS A 283 10.20 -0.55 -11.94
CA HIS A 283 10.03 0.46 -12.97
C HIS A 283 11.36 0.94 -13.55
N LEU A 284 12.31 1.32 -12.70
CA LEU A 284 13.65 1.73 -13.13
C LEU A 284 14.34 0.66 -13.98
N ARG A 285 14.22 -0.62 -13.59
CA ARG A 285 14.78 -1.74 -14.37
C ARG A 285 14.14 -1.89 -15.74
N ILE A 286 12.83 -1.72 -15.84
CA ILE A 286 12.11 -1.82 -17.12
C ILE A 286 12.51 -0.66 -18.04
N GLU A 287 12.62 0.56 -17.51
CA GLU A 287 13.02 1.72 -18.31
C GLU A 287 14.47 1.59 -18.79
N ARG A 288 15.41 1.17 -17.92
CA ARG A 288 16.80 0.89 -18.30
C ARG A 288 16.92 -0.10 -19.46
N LEU A 289 16.11 -1.15 -19.43
CA LEU A 289 16.08 -2.15 -20.49
C LEU A 289 15.45 -1.60 -21.77
N SER A 290 14.43 -0.75 -21.66
CA SER A 290 13.79 -0.08 -22.80
C SER A 290 14.80 0.74 -23.60
N TYR A 291 15.70 1.49 -22.92
CA TYR A 291 16.78 2.22 -23.60
C TYR A 291 17.83 1.31 -24.24
N THR A 292 18.16 0.18 -23.60
CA THR A 292 19.17 -0.74 -24.12
C THR A 292 18.70 -1.47 -25.39
N LEU A 293 17.39 -1.74 -25.49
CA LEU A 293 16.77 -2.45 -26.62
C LEU A 293 16.38 -1.53 -27.78
N HIS A 294 16.44 -0.21 -27.61
CA HIS A 294 16.32 0.77 -28.70
C HIS A 294 17.65 1.51 -28.90
N PRO A 295 18.77 0.82 -29.22
CA PRO A 295 19.88 1.54 -29.79
C PRO A 295 19.35 2.08 -31.12
N VAL A 296 19.40 3.40 -31.25
CA VAL A 296 18.95 4.16 -32.39
C VAL A 296 19.40 3.45 -33.67
N VAL A 297 18.48 2.74 -34.32
CA VAL A 297 18.62 2.41 -35.73
C VAL A 297 18.37 3.74 -36.42
N ILE A 298 19.41 4.59 -36.44
CA ILE A 298 19.52 5.66 -37.41
C ILE A 298 19.60 4.89 -38.72
N TYR A 299 18.45 4.67 -39.35
CA TYR A 299 18.41 4.56 -40.80
C TYR A 299 18.96 5.89 -41.29
N ALA A 300 20.29 5.96 -41.42
CA ALA A 300 20.93 6.88 -42.33
C ALA A 300 20.39 6.45 -43.69
N GLY A 301 19.24 7.01 -44.05
CA GLY A 301 18.77 7.09 -45.41
C GLY A 301 19.84 7.87 -46.16
N GLN A 302 20.80 7.12 -46.65
CA GLN A 302 21.62 7.47 -47.79
C GLN A 302 20.67 7.51 -48.98
N GLU A 303 20.00 8.65 -49.16
CA GLU A 303 19.42 9.01 -50.45
C GLU A 303 20.51 9.77 -51.21
N GLU A 304 20.92 9.14 -52.30
CA GLU A 304 21.84 9.62 -53.33
C GLU A 304 21.32 10.84 -54.08
#